data_AF-A0A401PYJ7-F1
#
_entry.id   AF-A0A401PYJ7-F1
#
_cell.length_a   1.000
_cell.length_b   1.000
_cell.length_c   1.000
_cell.angle_alpha   90.00
_cell.angle_beta   90.00
_cell.angle_gamma   90.00
#
_symmetry.space_group_name_H-M   'P 1'
#
loop_
_entity.id
_entity.type
_entity.pdbx_description
1 polymer ?
#
loop_
_entity_poly.entity_id
_entity_poly.type
_entity_poly.pdbx_seq_one_letter_code
_entity_poly.pdbx_strand_id
1 'polypeptide(L)'
;MHLLVWSVNPGKEQSWTEIEKIRVCVRKRPLGVREMRRGEIDVAKVEEKNSVLVHEKKEAVDLKQYLQQHIFYFDEAFEETCTNYDVYLKTAYPLIQHVFSG
;
A
#
# COMPACT_ATOMS: atom_id res chain seq x y z
N MET A 1 37.28 -0.74 -13.17
CA MET A 1 36.22 -1.50 -12.49
C MET A 1 36.21 -1.11 -11.02
N HIS A 2 35.49 -0.05 -10.67
CA HIS A 2 35.19 0.27 -9.28
C HIS A 2 33.74 -0.14 -9.07
N LEU A 3 33.52 -1.24 -8.33
CA LEU A 3 32.21 -1.70 -7.94
C LEU A 3 31.64 -0.70 -6.92
N LEU A 4 30.62 0.05 -7.34
CA LEU A 4 29.73 0.77 -6.45
C LEU A 4 28.89 -0.27 -5.70
N VAL A 5 29.33 -0.61 -4.49
CA VAL A 5 28.51 -1.33 -3.52
C VAL A 5 27.45 -0.33 -3.06
N TRP A 6 26.21 -0.53 -3.49
CA TRP A 6 25.09 0.25 -2.96
C TRP A 6 24.98 -0.08 -1.47
N SER A 7 25.22 0.90 -0.61
CA SER A 7 24.93 0.78 0.81
C SER A 7 23.41 0.69 0.95
N VAL A 8 22.92 -0.49 1.31
CA VAL A 8 21.59 -0.63 1.91
C VAL A 8 21.66 0.19 3.20
N ASN A 9 21.06 1.38 3.22
CA ASN A 9 20.78 2.01 4.49
C ASN A 9 19.69 1.16 5.15
N PRO A 10 19.94 0.51 6.31
CA PRO A 10 18.86 -0.10 7.07
C PRO A 10 18.06 1.06 7.67
N GLY A 11 17.12 1.57 6.89
CA GLY A 11 16.21 2.61 7.32
C GLY A 11 15.39 2.07 8.48
N LYS A 12 15.72 2.55 9.69
CA LYS A 12 14.98 2.43 10.95
C LYS A 12 14.46 1.02 11.24
N GLU A 13 15.22 0.31 12.07
CA GLU A 13 14.77 -0.88 12.78
C GLU A 13 13.45 -0.57 13.51
N GLN A 14 12.34 -0.93 12.89
CA GLN A 14 11.01 -0.75 13.46
C GLN A 14 10.86 -1.82 14.54
N SER A 15 11.11 -1.43 15.79
CA SER A 15 10.98 -2.32 16.93
C SER A 15 9.53 -2.77 17.03
N TRP A 16 9.29 -4.05 16.78
CA TRP A 16 8.05 -4.70 17.15
C TRP A 16 7.92 -4.61 18.66
N THR A 17 7.08 -3.70 19.14
CA THR A 17 6.67 -3.75 20.54
C THR A 17 5.71 -4.93 20.66
N GLU A 18 5.77 -5.68 21.76
CA GLU A 18 4.93 -6.88 22.03
C GLU A 18 3.40 -6.66 21.91
N ILE A 19 2.97 -5.44 21.59
CA ILE A 19 1.60 -4.94 21.61
C ILE A 19 0.92 -5.10 20.22
N GLU A 20 1.66 -5.08 19.11
CA GLU A 20 1.07 -5.14 17.75
C GLU A 20 1.14 -6.55 17.13
N LYS A 21 0.26 -7.45 17.59
CA LYS A 21 0.22 -8.86 17.13
C LYS A 21 -0.35 -9.05 15.71
N ILE A 22 -1.07 -8.07 15.19
CA ILE A 22 -1.72 -8.11 13.87
C ILE A 22 -1.42 -6.79 13.18
N ARG A 23 -0.85 -6.86 11.98
CA ARG A 23 -0.70 -5.72 11.09
C ARG A 23 -1.52 -5.91 9.83
N VAL A 24 -2.32 -4.91 9.49
CA VAL A 24 -3.19 -4.88 8.31
C VAL A 24 -2.55 -3.97 7.27
N CYS A 25 -2.09 -4.56 6.18
CA CYS A 25 -1.45 -3.85 5.08
C CYS A 25 -2.30 -3.97 3.82
N VAL A 26 -2.30 -2.94 2.97
CA VAL A 26 -3.00 -2.93 1.68
C VAL A 26 -2.05 -2.55 0.56
N ARG A 27 -2.20 -3.17 -0.62
CA ARG A 27 -1.43 -2.81 -1.82
C ARG A 27 -2.36 -2.45 -2.96
N LYS A 28 -2.16 -1.25 -3.51
CA LYS A 28 -2.78 -0.84 -4.76
C LYS A 28 -2.06 -1.52 -5.92
N ARG A 29 -2.82 -2.10 -6.87
CA ARG A 29 -2.29 -2.56 -8.16
C ARG A 29 -2.47 -1.46 -9.21
N PRO A 30 -1.58 -1.36 -10.22
CA PRO A 30 -1.85 -0.53 -11.37
C PRO A 30 -3.04 -1.07 -12.17
N LEU A 31 -3.64 -0.20 -12.99
CA LEU A 31 -4.61 -0.63 -14.00
C LEU A 31 -3.93 -1.57 -15.01
N GLY A 32 -4.62 -2.64 -15.36
CA GLY A 32 -4.22 -3.57 -16.38
C GLY A 32 -4.47 -3.01 -17.78
N VAL A 33 -3.75 -3.55 -18.77
CA VAL A 33 -3.83 -3.10 -20.17
C VAL A 33 -5.26 -3.11 -20.73
N ARG A 34 -6.09 -4.09 -20.34
CA ARG A 34 -7.49 -4.17 -20.79
C ARG A 34 -8.36 -3.06 -20.19
N GLU A 35 -8.14 -2.73 -18.93
CA GLU A 35 -8.87 -1.68 -18.20
C GLU A 35 -8.52 -0.31 -18.81
N MET A 36 -7.23 -0.06 -19.06
CA MET A 36 -6.78 1.14 -19.77
C MET A 36 -7.37 1.26 -21.17
N ARG A 37 -7.40 0.16 -21.95
CA ARG A 37 -8.01 0.14 -23.31
C ARG A 37 -9.51 0.43 -23.29
N ARG A 38 -10.20 0.07 -22.22
CA ARG A 38 -11.63 0.35 -22.02
C ARG A 38 -11.90 1.76 -21.49
N GLY A 39 -10.85 2.52 -21.16
CA GLY A 39 -10.99 3.83 -20.55
C GLY A 39 -11.53 3.76 -19.12
N GLU A 40 -11.25 2.66 -18.41
CA GLU A 40 -11.58 2.56 -16.98
C GLU A 40 -10.78 3.59 -16.18
N ILE A 41 -11.42 4.16 -15.18
CA ILE A 41 -10.87 5.25 -14.36
C ILE A 41 -10.31 4.64 -13.08
N ASP A 42 -9.11 5.05 -12.70
CA ASP A 42 -8.55 4.72 -11.41
C ASP A 42 -9.27 5.50 -10.30
N VAL A 43 -9.93 4.76 -9.41
CA VAL A 43 -10.75 5.32 -8.33
C VAL A 43 -10.04 5.30 -6.97
N ALA A 44 -8.89 4.63 -6.85
CA ALA A 44 -8.19 4.45 -5.59
C ALA A 44 -6.84 5.16 -5.60
N LYS A 45 -6.58 6.00 -4.59
CA LYS A 45 -5.31 6.70 -4.41
C LYS A 45 -4.74 6.36 -3.05
N VAL A 46 -3.48 5.94 -3.01
CA VAL A 46 -2.74 5.88 -1.75
C VAL A 46 -2.32 7.31 -1.42
N GLU A 47 -2.60 7.72 -0.19
CA GLU A 47 -2.27 9.05 0.32
C GLU A 47 -1.19 8.92 1.40
N GLU A 48 -0.67 10.07 1.84
CA GLU A 48 0.23 10.14 2.98
C GLU A 48 -0.42 9.54 4.25
N LYS A 49 0.41 9.08 5.20
CA LYS A 49 -0.02 8.47 6.48
C LYS A 49 -0.74 7.12 6.33
N ASN A 50 -0.28 6.27 5.41
CA ASN A 50 -0.75 4.89 5.24
C ASN A 50 -2.27 4.77 5.03
N SER A 51 -2.83 5.66 4.20
CA SER A 51 -4.26 5.69 3.92
C SER A 51 -4.56 5.49 2.44
N VAL A 52 -5.76 4.99 2.14
CA VAL A 52 -6.28 4.84 0.79
C VAL A 52 -7.56 5.63 0.66
N LEU A 53 -7.56 6.59 -0.27
CA LEU A 53 -8.71 7.36 -0.71
C LEU A 53 -9.40 6.61 -1.86
N VAL A 54 -10.67 6.27 -1.70
CA VAL A 54 -11.51 5.65 -2.74
C VAL A 54 -12.62 6.60 -3.16
N HIS A 55 -12.72 6.85 -4.46
CA HIS A 55 -13.77 7.65 -5.07
C HIS A 55 -14.90 6.75 -5.59
N GLU A 56 -15.99 6.67 -4.85
CA GLU A 56 -17.18 5.92 -5.27
C GLU A 56 -18.13 6.83 -6.07
N LYS A 57 -18.41 6.46 -7.33
CA LYS A 57 -19.43 7.17 -8.12
C LYS A 57 -20.83 6.80 -7.63
N LYS A 58 -21.58 7.81 -7.19
CA LYS A 58 -22.96 7.68 -6.72
C LYS A 58 -23.91 8.56 -7.50
N GLU A 59 -25.19 8.22 -7.38
CA GLU A 59 -26.31 8.98 -7.92
C GLU A 59 -27.24 9.34 -6.75
N ALA A 60 -27.58 10.61 -6.64
CA ALA A 60 -28.53 11.09 -5.64
C ALA A 60 -29.97 10.80 -6.09
N VAL A 61 -30.94 10.94 -5.18
CA VAL A 61 -32.37 10.68 -5.49
C VAL A 61 -32.90 11.55 -6.62
N ASP A 62 -32.31 12.75 -6.80
CA ASP A 62 -32.61 13.68 -7.89
C ASP A 62 -31.83 13.38 -9.19
N LEU A 63 -31.25 12.18 -9.33
CA LEU A 63 -30.43 11.72 -10.46
C LEU A 63 -29.12 12.49 -10.66
N LYS A 64 -28.74 13.37 -9.73
CA LYS A 64 -27.45 14.07 -9.79
C LYS A 64 -26.31 13.11 -9.45
N GLN A 65 -25.34 13.00 -10.35
CA GLN A 65 -24.11 12.23 -10.11
C GLN A 65 -23.15 12.98 -9.19
N TYR A 66 -22.53 12.26 -8.26
CA TYR A 66 -21.49 12.78 -7.38
C TYR A 66 -20.45 11.70 -7.06
N LEU A 67 -19.28 12.13 -6.55
CA LEU A 67 -18.25 11.23 -6.03
C LEU A 67 -18.32 11.25 -4.51
N GLN A 68 -18.55 10.09 -3.90
CA GLN A 68 -18.39 9.92 -2.47
C GLN A 68 -16.96 9.48 -2.18
N GLN A 69 -16.25 10.25 -1.37
CA GLN A 69 -14.89 9.94 -0.94
C GLN A 69 -14.91 9.09 0.33
N HIS A 70 -14.14 8.01 0.33
CA HIS A 70 -13.91 7.16 1.49
C HIS A 70 -12.43 7.10 1.80
N ILE A 71 -12.05 7.29 3.06
CA ILE A 71 -10.66 7.21 3.49
C ILE A 71 -10.54 6.01 4.43
N PHE A 72 -9.63 5.10 4.10
CA PHE A 72 -9.31 3.92 4.90
C PHE A 72 -7.88 4.01 5.39
N TYR A 73 -7.66 3.77 6.68
CA TYR A 73 -6.34 3.78 7.30
C TYR A 73 -5.85 2.36 7.55
N PHE A 74 -4.56 2.14 7.31
CA PHE A 74 -3.88 0.85 7.43
C PHE A 74 -2.56 1.03 8.17
N ASP A 75 -1.97 -0.07 8.64
CA ASP A 75 -0.62 -0.03 9.22
C ASP A 75 0.44 0.24 8.15
N GLU A 76 0.15 -0.12 6.90
CA GLU A 76 0.94 0.23 5.72
C GLU A 76 0.06 0.18 4.46
N ALA A 77 0.20 1.18 3.58
CA ALA A 77 -0.48 1.23 2.30
C ALA A 77 0.56 1.40 1.17
N PHE A 78 0.62 0.42 0.25
CA PHE A 78 1.59 0.39 -0.84
C PHE A 78 1.00 0.93 -2.13
N GLU A 79 1.74 1.84 -2.77
CA GLU A 79 1.43 2.34 -4.10
C GLU A 79 1.61 1.28 -5.19
N GLU A 80 1.06 1.57 -6.37
CA GLU A 80 1.17 0.71 -7.55
C GLU A 80 2.60 0.54 -8.07
N THR A 81 3.47 1.49 -7.74
CA THR A 81 4.89 1.48 -8.10
C THR A 81 5.72 0.59 -7.17
N CYS A 82 5.19 0.21 -6.00
CA CYS A 82 5.88 -0.65 -5.06
C CYS A 82 6.09 -2.05 -5.66
N THR A 83 7.32 -2.53 -5.57
CA THR A 83 7.70 -3.87 -6.01
C THR A 83 7.30 -4.92 -4.97
N ASN A 84 7.34 -6.19 -5.36
CA ASN A 84 7.12 -7.29 -4.40
C ASN A 84 8.17 -7.28 -3.29
N TYR A 85 9.39 -6.83 -3.59
CA TYR A 85 10.47 -6.74 -2.63
C TYR A 85 10.17 -5.67 -1.56
N ASP A 86 9.66 -4.50 -1.97
CA ASP A 86 9.26 -3.44 -1.04
C ASP A 86 8.14 -3.90 -0.10
N VAL A 87 7.14 -4.59 -0.64
CA VAL A 87 6.03 -5.18 0.13
C VAL A 87 6.56 -6.22 1.11
N TYR A 88 7.43 -7.12 0.66
CA TYR A 88 8.04 -8.16 1.49
C TYR A 88 8.79 -7.58 2.68
N LEU A 89 9.64 -6.56 2.45
CA LEU A 89 10.45 -5.95 3.50
C LEU A 89 9.63 -5.36 4.64
N LYS A 90 8.47 -4.75 4.33
CA LYS A 90 7.63 -4.11 5.33
C LYS A 90 6.59 -5.03 5.98
N THR A 91 6.32 -6.20 5.39
CA THR A 91 5.28 -7.13 5.85
C THR A 91 5.85 -8.41 6.42
N ALA A 92 6.39 -9.29 5.58
CA ALA A 92 6.81 -10.64 5.96
C ALA A 92 8.21 -10.69 6.53
N TYR A 93 9.14 -9.87 6.02
CA TYR A 93 10.54 -9.88 6.46
C TYR A 93 10.71 -9.76 7.99
N PRO A 94 10.02 -8.83 8.68
CA PRO A 94 10.24 -8.70 10.12
C PRO A 94 9.61 -9.84 10.94
N LEU A 95 8.61 -10.55 10.39
CA LEU A 95 8.05 -11.75 11.03
C LEU A 95 9.06 -12.90 11.08
N ILE A 96 10.00 -12.95 10.13
CA ILE A 96 11.06 -13.95 10.11
C ILE A 96 11.93 -13.83 11.37
N GLN A 97 12.25 -12.60 11.78
CA GLN A 97 13.02 -12.37 13.02
C GLN A 97 12.27 -12.90 14.24
N HIS A 98 10.95 -12.72 14.32
CA HIS A 98 10.13 -13.28 15.39
C HIS A 98 10.15 -14.81 15.40
N VAL A 99 10.00 -15.45 14.23
CA VAL A 99 10.04 -16.92 14.14
C VAL A 99 11.36 -17.49 14.67
N PHE A 100 12.48 -16.81 14.42
CA PHE A 100 13.80 -17.26 14.92
C PHE A 100 14.08 -16.88 16.38
N SER A 101 13.32 -15.94 16.96
CA SER A 101 13.54 -15.46 18.33
C SER A 101 12.75 -16.22 19.40
N GLY A 102 11.82 -17.11 19.02
CA GLY A 102 11.04 -17.96 19.93
C GLY A 102 9.74 -17.30 20.38
#